data_AF-A0A1S4C9J6-F1
#
_entry.id   AF-A0A1S4C9J6-F1
#
_cell.length_a   1.000
_cell.length_b   1.000
_cell.length_c   1.000
_cell.angle_alpha   90.00
_cell.angle_beta   90.00
_cell.angle_gamma   90.00
#
_symmetry.space_group_name_H-M   'P 1'
#
loop_
_entity.id
_entity.type
_entity.pdbx_description
1 polymer ?
#
loop_
_entity_poly.entity_id
_entity_poly.type
_entity_poly.pdbx_seq_one_letter_code
_entity_poly.pdbx_strand_id
1 'polypeptide(L)'
;MDQRREAQANEINGSQSNENDGVSSKGPALRLYPCVEQKAENYEDLEEELEFSPHLYSALERHLPSSVLSSSRDNKVQYMTDILLRYSPRADRSRLQKHGEYRQKIISNYQPLHRVLYTMHAADFFVPSFIKAISENKEESFRKIMSEPSPGVFTFEMLQPRFCEMMLAEVQNFEKWVRETKFRIMRPNTMNKFGVVLDDFGLQNMLKKFMEDFIRPISTVFFTEVGGSTLDGHHGFVVEYGTDRDIDLGFHVDDAEVTLNVCLGKQFTGGELFFRGVRCEKHVNSDTQPDEIFDYVHVAGRAILHCGRHRHGARATTYGQRINLLIWCRSSVFRETRKYQTDFPSWCAECKREKEERIRQKASILKSVGVAPENCIAIFLIHFQELLRRVGECETLRRKSEFDMSFNMGIARKSRKGILNKPARNTATENAKTCPIQHAKEQCNQLTPPTTGITHNVIDSAGDNALAAILKRMEEMENKNKAL
;
A
#
# COMPACT_ATOMS: atom_id res chain seq x y z
N MET A 1 -36.85 -30.17 18.79
CA MET A 1 -36.02 -29.49 17.79
C MET A 1 -36.31 -27.97 17.74
N ASP A 2 -36.82 -27.36 18.81
CA ASP A 2 -37.17 -25.92 18.84
C ASP A 2 -36.89 -25.25 20.20
N GLN A 3 -35.80 -25.63 20.88
CA GLN A 3 -35.39 -24.97 22.14
C GLN A 3 -33.87 -24.75 22.24
N ARG A 4 -33.18 -24.59 21.09
CA ARG A 4 -31.75 -24.27 21.03
C ARG A 4 -31.42 -23.04 20.17
N ARG A 5 -32.42 -22.23 19.82
CA ARG A 5 -32.25 -21.02 19.01
C ARG A 5 -32.27 -19.69 19.78
N GLU A 6 -32.43 -19.71 21.10
CA GLU A 6 -32.48 -18.48 21.92
C GLU A 6 -31.27 -18.27 22.86
N ALA A 7 -30.23 -19.10 22.78
CA ALA A 7 -29.04 -18.99 23.65
C ALA A 7 -27.77 -18.49 22.94
N GLN A 8 -27.87 -17.91 21.73
CA GLN A 8 -26.71 -17.38 20.98
C GLN A 8 -26.94 -15.98 20.40
N ALA A 9 -27.75 -15.16 21.10
CA ALA A 9 -28.00 -13.76 20.74
C ALA A 9 -27.55 -12.74 21.82
N ASN A 10 -26.89 -13.18 22.91
CA ASN A 10 -26.54 -12.32 24.06
C ASN A 10 -25.04 -12.31 24.43
N GLU A 11 -24.16 -12.17 23.44
CA GLU A 11 -22.74 -11.80 23.68
C GLU A 11 -22.27 -10.62 22.78
N ILE A 12 -23.21 -9.75 22.39
CA ILE A 12 -22.90 -8.46 21.77
C ILE A 12 -23.71 -7.40 22.52
N ASN A 13 -23.35 -7.14 23.77
CA ASN A 13 -23.75 -5.94 24.51
C ASN A 13 -22.81 -5.75 25.71
N GLY A 14 -21.57 -5.37 25.40
CA GLY A 14 -20.68 -4.72 26.36
C GLY A 14 -20.98 -3.23 26.39
N SER A 15 -21.68 -2.81 27.44
CA SER A 15 -22.02 -1.44 27.81
C SER A 15 -20.88 -0.43 27.59
N GLN A 16 -21.05 0.49 26.64
CA GLN A 16 -20.34 1.77 26.64
C GLN A 16 -21.10 2.73 27.54
N SER A 17 -20.57 2.96 28.74
CA SER A 17 -20.95 4.09 29.59
C SER A 17 -20.49 5.38 28.91
N ASN A 18 -21.45 6.24 28.59
CA ASN A 18 -21.23 7.63 28.25
C ASN A 18 -20.66 8.35 29.47
N GLU A 19 -19.34 8.58 29.50
CA GLU A 19 -18.74 9.66 30.26
C GLU A 19 -18.23 10.71 29.28
N ASN A 20 -18.96 11.83 29.25
CA ASN A 20 -18.52 13.09 28.66
C ASN A 20 -17.33 13.60 29.48
N ASP A 21 -16.11 13.36 29.00
CA ASP A 21 -14.96 14.16 29.37
C ASP A 21 -14.40 14.84 28.13
N GLY A 22 -14.56 16.17 28.10
CA GLY A 22 -13.99 17.05 27.10
C GLY A 22 -12.48 17.07 27.23
N VAL A 23 -11.80 16.09 26.62
CA VAL A 23 -10.35 16.09 26.43
C VAL A 23 -10.04 16.52 25.00
N SER A 24 -9.39 17.68 24.88
CA SER A 24 -8.85 18.25 23.65
C SER A 24 -8.08 17.20 22.82
N SER A 25 -8.64 16.78 21.69
CA SER A 25 -8.12 15.70 20.85
C SER A 25 -6.93 16.10 19.96
N LYS A 26 -5.97 16.87 20.49
CA LYS A 26 -4.69 17.10 19.80
C LYS A 26 -3.69 16.05 20.29
N GLY A 27 -3.61 14.91 19.59
CA GLY A 27 -2.54 13.95 19.81
C GLY A 27 -1.14 14.58 19.61
N PRO A 28 -0.08 13.97 20.14
CA PRO A 28 1.30 14.46 19.98
C PRO A 28 1.64 14.59 18.50
N ALA A 29 1.91 15.82 18.06
CA ALA A 29 2.18 16.15 16.67
C ALA A 29 3.67 15.98 16.37
N LEU A 30 3.99 15.50 15.16
CA LEU A 30 5.34 15.52 14.60
C LEU A 30 5.43 16.61 13.53
N ARG A 31 6.58 17.25 13.42
CA ARG A 31 6.92 18.20 12.36
C ARG A 31 7.19 17.44 11.09
N LEU A 32 6.45 17.80 10.05
CA LEU A 32 6.55 17.26 8.70
C LEU A 32 7.99 17.13 8.20
N TYR A 33 8.76 18.20 8.33
CA TYR A 33 10.16 18.22 7.93
C TYR A 33 11.07 18.06 9.14
N PRO A 34 12.17 17.31 8.99
CA PRO A 34 13.15 17.18 10.04
C PRO A 34 13.78 18.56 10.33
N CYS A 35 13.98 18.87 11.59
CA CYS A 35 14.75 20.03 12.01
C CYS A 35 16.22 19.82 11.61
N VAL A 36 16.67 20.48 10.54
CA VAL A 36 18.03 20.31 10.00
C VAL A 36 19.09 20.99 10.88
N GLU A 37 18.68 22.02 11.64
CA GLU A 37 19.57 22.82 12.48
C GLU A 37 19.91 22.13 13.82
N GLN A 38 19.14 21.13 14.24
CA GLN A 38 19.37 20.40 15.48
C GLN A 38 19.88 19.00 15.19
N LYS A 39 21.06 18.69 15.75
CA LYS A 39 21.62 17.35 15.74
C LYS A 39 20.82 16.48 16.72
N ALA A 40 20.28 15.37 16.25
CA ALA A 40 19.66 14.37 17.11
C ALA A 40 20.66 13.84 18.13
N GLU A 41 20.18 13.50 19.32
CA GLU A 41 21.01 12.87 20.34
C GLU A 41 21.33 11.42 19.95
N ASN A 42 22.45 10.92 20.47
CA ASN A 42 22.73 9.49 20.45
C ASN A 42 21.90 8.85 21.56
N TYR A 43 21.32 7.67 21.34
CA TYR A 43 20.55 6.90 22.32
C TYR A 43 21.11 5.49 22.56
N GLU A 44 22.27 5.15 22.01
CA GLU A 44 22.92 3.83 22.15
C GLU A 44 23.23 3.46 23.59
N ASP A 45 23.54 4.44 24.45
CA ASP A 45 23.76 4.25 25.88
C ASP A 45 22.51 3.83 26.66
N LEU A 46 21.32 3.96 26.06
CA LEU A 46 20.04 3.57 26.65
C LEU A 46 19.48 2.28 26.02
N GLU A 47 20.25 1.53 25.22
CA GLU A 47 19.76 0.37 24.47
C GLU A 47 19.03 -0.68 25.34
N GLU A 48 19.47 -0.89 26.57
CA GLU A 48 18.83 -1.85 27.50
C GLU A 48 17.52 -1.32 28.12
N GLU A 49 17.35 0.00 28.19
CA GLU A 49 16.18 0.65 28.80
C GLU A 49 15.08 0.98 27.78
N LEU A 50 15.46 1.15 26.51
CA LEU A 50 14.54 1.51 25.44
C LEU A 50 13.70 0.33 24.96
N GLU A 51 12.42 0.60 24.68
CA GLU A 51 11.52 -0.41 24.11
C GLU A 51 11.73 -0.67 22.61
N PHE A 52 12.47 0.22 21.93
CA PHE A 52 12.72 0.21 20.50
C PHE A 52 14.19 0.50 20.22
N SER A 53 14.67 0.16 19.01
CA SER A 53 16.05 0.44 18.62
C SER A 53 16.42 1.92 18.82
N PRO A 54 17.59 2.24 19.41
CA PRO A 54 18.10 3.60 19.55
C PRO A 54 18.07 4.42 18.26
N HIS A 55 18.27 3.77 17.11
CA HIS A 55 18.23 4.40 15.79
C HIS A 55 16.87 5.03 15.47
N LEU A 56 15.77 4.43 15.92
CA LEU A 56 14.42 4.96 15.72
C LEU A 56 14.21 6.24 16.52
N TYR A 57 14.76 6.31 17.74
CA TYR A 57 14.72 7.52 18.55
C TYR A 57 15.53 8.65 17.90
N SER A 58 16.77 8.39 17.48
CA SER A 58 17.56 9.40 16.76
C SER A 58 16.90 9.86 15.45
N ALA A 59 16.22 8.95 14.74
CA ALA A 59 15.50 9.30 13.52
C ALA A 59 14.26 10.15 13.80
N LEU A 60 13.46 9.78 14.81
CA LEU A 60 12.21 10.43 15.17
C LEU A 60 12.43 11.78 15.87
N GLU A 61 13.53 11.95 16.61
CA GLU A 61 13.82 13.18 17.35
C GLU A 61 13.78 14.41 16.46
N ARG A 62 14.34 14.32 15.24
CA ARG A 62 14.37 15.44 14.28
C ARG A 62 12.98 15.92 13.87
N HIS A 63 11.96 15.10 14.07
CA HIS A 63 10.57 15.41 13.75
C HIS A 63 9.77 15.85 14.98
N LEU A 64 10.38 16.01 16.16
CA LEU A 64 9.67 16.48 17.33
C LEU A 64 9.28 17.97 17.21
N PRO A 65 8.19 18.42 17.84
CA PRO A 65 7.87 19.84 17.95
C PRO A 65 8.99 20.63 18.64
N SER A 66 9.15 21.90 18.29
CA SER A 66 10.18 22.76 18.89
C SER A 66 10.11 22.82 20.42
N SER A 67 8.90 22.73 21.00
CA SER A 67 8.69 22.70 22.45
C SER A 67 9.26 21.44 23.13
N VAL A 68 9.28 20.31 22.42
CA VAL A 68 9.81 19.03 22.93
C VAL A 68 11.30 18.90 22.61
N LEU A 69 11.73 19.41 21.46
CA LEU A 69 13.15 19.45 21.08
C LEU A 69 14.03 20.21 22.09
N SER A 70 13.49 21.24 22.74
CA SER A 70 14.16 21.99 23.81
C SER A 70 14.04 21.36 25.20
N SER A 71 13.30 20.27 25.35
CA SER A 71 13.11 19.58 26.63
C SER A 71 14.27 18.63 26.97
N SER A 72 14.28 18.09 28.18
CA SER A 72 15.26 17.08 28.59
C SER A 72 15.21 15.83 27.72
N ARG A 73 16.34 15.12 27.64
CA ARG A 73 16.45 13.85 26.92
C ARG A 73 15.40 12.83 27.35
N ASP A 74 15.16 12.70 28.66
CA ASP A 74 14.13 11.78 29.20
C ASP A 74 12.72 12.14 28.71
N ASN A 75 12.39 13.43 28.65
CA ASN A 75 11.10 13.89 28.14
C ASN A 75 10.96 13.61 26.64
N LYS A 76 12.03 13.75 25.86
CA LYS A 76 12.05 13.38 24.44
C LYS A 76 11.85 11.86 24.26
N VAL A 77 12.55 11.04 25.04
CA VAL A 77 12.43 9.58 25.01
C VAL A 77 11.01 9.16 25.35
N GLN A 78 10.41 9.71 26.41
CA GLN A 78 9.03 9.39 26.78
C GLN A 78 8.05 9.78 25.66
N TYR A 79 8.17 10.99 25.11
CA TYR A 79 7.30 11.47 24.03
C TYR A 79 7.42 10.61 22.76
N MET A 80 8.64 10.23 22.38
CA MET A 80 8.89 9.33 21.24
C MET A 80 8.35 7.93 21.49
N THR A 81 8.54 7.40 22.70
CA THR A 81 8.02 6.08 23.11
C THR A 81 6.50 6.04 23.02
N ASP A 82 5.81 7.09 23.51
CA ASP A 82 4.36 7.22 23.44
C ASP A 82 3.83 7.27 21.99
N ILE A 83 4.62 7.81 21.06
CA ILE A 83 4.30 7.79 19.63
C ILE A 83 4.50 6.38 19.08
N LEU A 84 5.68 5.80 19.27
CA LEU A 84 6.03 4.49 18.72
C LEU A 84 5.09 3.39 19.22
N LEU A 85 4.67 3.43 20.49
CA LEU A 85 3.71 2.48 21.06
C LEU A 85 2.31 2.53 20.43
N ARG A 86 1.91 3.66 19.84
CA ARG A 86 0.63 3.74 19.10
C ARG A 86 0.67 3.01 17.76
N TYR A 87 1.85 2.88 17.17
CA TYR A 87 2.05 2.22 15.87
C TYR A 87 2.55 0.78 16.01
N SER A 88 3.26 0.48 17.09
CA SER A 88 3.80 -0.85 17.38
C SER A 88 3.58 -1.19 18.86
N PRO A 89 2.32 -1.52 19.24
CA PRO A 89 1.98 -1.89 20.62
C PRO A 89 2.71 -3.16 21.07
N ARG A 90 2.96 -3.28 22.37
CA ARG A 90 3.66 -4.44 22.97
C ARG A 90 3.05 -5.79 22.55
N ALA A 91 1.72 -5.88 22.52
CA ALA A 91 1.01 -7.11 22.15
C ALA A 91 1.31 -7.55 20.70
N ASP A 92 1.37 -6.59 19.77
CA ASP A 92 1.66 -6.87 18.35
C ASP A 92 3.12 -7.30 18.17
N ARG A 93 4.06 -6.65 18.86
CA ARG A 93 5.47 -7.05 18.85
C ARG A 93 5.66 -8.46 19.37
N SER A 94 5.05 -8.80 20.52
CA SER A 94 5.08 -10.16 21.06
C SER A 94 4.46 -11.19 20.10
N ARG A 95 3.40 -10.82 19.37
CA ARG A 95 2.79 -11.68 18.35
C ARG A 95 3.74 -11.90 17.17
N LEU A 96 4.40 -10.84 16.69
CA LEU A 96 5.38 -10.90 15.59
C LEU A 96 6.59 -11.76 15.97
N GLN A 97 7.11 -11.61 17.19
CA GLN A 97 8.22 -12.43 17.69
C GLN A 97 7.85 -13.92 17.72
N LYS A 98 6.72 -14.28 18.34
CA LYS A 98 6.23 -15.67 18.38
C LYS A 98 5.99 -16.23 16.98
N HIS A 99 5.49 -15.41 16.07
CA HIS A 99 5.29 -15.80 14.68
C HIS A 99 6.64 -16.05 13.97
N GLY A 100 7.64 -15.21 14.20
CA GLY A 100 9.01 -15.40 13.72
C GLY A 100 9.65 -16.70 14.24
N GLU A 101 9.52 -16.98 15.54
CA GLU A 101 10.00 -18.25 16.13
C GLU A 101 9.30 -19.47 15.52
N TYR A 102 7.98 -19.38 15.29
CA TYR A 102 7.20 -20.42 14.62
C TYR A 102 7.71 -20.68 13.20
N ARG A 103 7.93 -19.62 12.40
CA ARG A 103 8.47 -19.74 11.04
C ARG A 103 9.88 -20.30 11.04
N GLN A 104 10.74 -19.84 11.95
CA GLN A 104 12.11 -20.33 12.06
C GLN A 104 12.15 -21.83 12.36
N LYS A 105 11.25 -22.33 13.23
CA LYS A 105 11.11 -23.77 13.48
C LYS A 105 10.75 -24.54 12.22
N ILE A 106 9.85 -24.03 11.39
CA ILE A 106 9.50 -24.67 10.11
C ILE A 106 10.71 -24.66 9.18
N ILE A 107 11.31 -23.49 8.94
CA ILE A 107 12.44 -23.31 8.00
C ILE A 107 13.63 -24.20 8.37
N SER A 108 13.91 -24.41 9.66
CA SER A 108 15.02 -25.26 10.11
C SER A 108 14.74 -26.77 9.99
N ASN A 109 13.48 -27.20 9.85
CA ASN A 109 13.11 -28.62 9.87
C ASN A 109 12.45 -29.14 8.59
N TYR A 110 11.89 -28.25 7.77
CA TYR A 110 11.30 -28.58 6.48
C TYR A 110 12.36 -28.54 5.36
N GLN A 111 12.32 -29.50 4.46
CA GLN A 111 13.20 -29.55 3.28
C GLN A 111 12.40 -29.20 2.02
N PRO A 112 12.69 -28.06 1.38
CA PRO A 112 12.02 -27.67 0.14
C PRO A 112 12.21 -28.68 -0.99
N LEU A 113 11.13 -28.95 -1.75
CA LEU A 113 11.18 -29.85 -2.91
C LEU A 113 11.71 -29.12 -4.16
N HIS A 114 11.24 -27.90 -4.38
CA HIS A 114 11.55 -27.06 -5.53
C HIS A 114 12.21 -25.75 -5.09
N ARG A 115 13.53 -25.79 -4.87
CA ARG A 115 14.32 -24.62 -4.44
C ARG A 115 14.16 -23.38 -5.34
N VAL A 116 13.85 -23.57 -6.62
CA VAL A 116 13.58 -22.48 -7.56
C VAL A 116 12.42 -21.60 -7.09
N LEU A 117 11.40 -22.14 -6.40
CA LEU A 117 10.25 -21.36 -5.92
C LEU A 117 10.60 -20.34 -4.82
N TYR A 118 11.77 -20.47 -4.20
CA TYR A 118 12.21 -19.65 -3.07
C TYR A 118 12.93 -18.37 -3.49
N THR A 119 13.26 -18.27 -4.79
CA THR A 119 13.84 -17.08 -5.39
C THR A 119 12.97 -16.66 -6.56
N MET A 120 12.86 -15.35 -6.83
CA MET A 120 12.06 -14.87 -7.95
C MET A 120 12.75 -15.19 -9.29
N HIS A 121 12.23 -16.18 -10.02
CA HIS A 121 12.67 -16.55 -11.36
C HIS A 121 11.56 -16.25 -12.39
N ALA A 122 11.40 -14.97 -12.72
CA ALA A 122 10.27 -14.48 -13.52
C ALA A 122 10.04 -15.27 -14.82
N ALA A 123 11.11 -15.59 -15.55
CA ALA A 123 11.04 -16.34 -16.82
C ALA A 123 10.53 -17.78 -16.68
N ASP A 124 10.73 -18.41 -15.52
CA ASP A 124 10.23 -19.76 -15.22
C ASP A 124 8.80 -19.73 -14.66
N PHE A 125 8.39 -18.59 -14.09
CA PHE A 125 7.13 -18.47 -13.36
C PHE A 125 6.01 -17.98 -14.25
N PHE A 126 6.31 -17.00 -15.10
CA PHE A 126 5.32 -16.26 -15.86
C PHE A 126 5.35 -16.58 -17.35
N VAL A 127 4.18 -16.46 -17.99
CA VAL A 127 4.10 -16.57 -19.45
C VAL A 127 4.83 -15.40 -20.13
N PRO A 128 5.45 -15.60 -21.31
CA PRO A 128 6.26 -14.56 -21.95
C PRO A 128 5.50 -13.27 -22.26
N SER A 129 4.21 -13.36 -22.61
CA SER A 129 3.34 -12.20 -22.86
C SER A 129 3.17 -11.33 -21.62
N PHE A 130 3.05 -11.94 -20.44
CA PHE A 130 2.96 -11.24 -19.16
C PHE A 130 4.26 -10.52 -18.81
N ILE A 131 5.40 -11.20 -18.89
CA ILE A 131 6.71 -10.61 -18.63
C ILE A 131 6.96 -9.42 -19.55
N LYS A 132 6.63 -9.56 -20.84
CA LYS A 132 6.76 -8.47 -21.81
C LYS A 132 5.93 -7.25 -21.39
N ALA A 133 4.66 -7.45 -21.04
CA ALA A 133 3.80 -6.35 -20.62
C ALA A 133 4.34 -5.62 -19.37
N ILE A 134 4.83 -6.37 -18.37
CA ILE A 134 5.48 -5.84 -17.17
C ILE A 134 6.76 -5.09 -17.51
N SER A 135 7.59 -5.60 -18.43
CA SER A 135 8.83 -4.93 -18.84
C SER A 135 8.59 -3.61 -19.57
N GLU A 136 7.51 -3.52 -20.35
CA GLU A 136 7.10 -2.30 -21.04
C GLU A 136 6.52 -1.28 -20.03
N ASN A 137 5.88 -1.77 -18.97
CA ASN A 137 5.35 -1.01 -17.84
C ASN A 137 4.48 0.19 -18.25
N LYS A 138 3.52 -0.05 -19.15
CA LYS A 138 2.59 0.95 -19.68
C LYS A 138 1.16 0.44 -19.57
N GLU A 139 0.21 1.36 -19.46
CA GLU A 139 -1.20 0.99 -19.43
C GLU A 139 -1.62 0.24 -20.70
N GLU A 140 -1.13 0.65 -21.88
CA GLU A 140 -1.45 -0.02 -23.14
C GLU A 140 -0.90 -1.46 -23.19
N SER A 141 0.27 -1.70 -22.60
CA SER A 141 0.87 -3.05 -22.58
C SER A 141 0.08 -3.98 -21.67
N PHE A 142 -0.40 -3.49 -20.52
CA PHE A 142 -1.27 -4.24 -19.62
C PHE A 142 -2.64 -4.52 -20.25
N ARG A 143 -3.29 -3.50 -20.83
CA ARG A 143 -4.60 -3.65 -21.49
C ARG A 143 -4.57 -4.64 -22.66
N LYS A 144 -3.41 -4.86 -23.28
CA LYS A 144 -3.24 -5.84 -24.36
C LYS A 144 -3.34 -7.29 -23.89
N ILE A 145 -2.98 -7.58 -22.63
CA ILE A 145 -2.94 -8.94 -22.08
C ILE A 145 -4.07 -9.22 -21.07
N MET A 146 -4.79 -8.19 -20.63
CA MET A 146 -5.85 -8.28 -19.62
C MET A 146 -7.22 -8.03 -20.22
N SER A 147 -8.23 -8.76 -19.75
CA SER A 147 -9.64 -8.44 -19.96
C SER A 147 -10.29 -7.96 -18.66
N GLU A 148 -11.24 -7.05 -18.75
CA GLU A 148 -12.04 -6.57 -17.62
C GLU A 148 -13.50 -7.01 -17.82
N PRO A 149 -13.85 -8.26 -17.51
CA PRO A 149 -15.21 -8.78 -17.72
C PRO A 149 -16.27 -8.14 -16.80
N SER A 150 -15.84 -7.51 -15.70
CA SER A 150 -16.68 -6.75 -14.79
C SER A 150 -15.87 -5.56 -14.27
N PRO A 151 -16.48 -4.39 -14.01
CA PRO A 151 -15.77 -3.21 -13.50
C PRO A 151 -14.85 -3.53 -12.31
N GLY A 152 -13.56 -3.25 -12.46
CA GLY A 152 -12.54 -3.48 -11.43
C GLY A 152 -12.17 -4.95 -11.17
N VAL A 153 -12.59 -5.87 -12.04
CA VAL A 153 -12.18 -7.30 -12.02
C VAL A 153 -11.43 -7.58 -13.30
N PHE A 154 -10.12 -7.81 -13.19
CA PHE A 154 -9.27 -8.09 -14.33
C PHE A 154 -8.86 -9.55 -14.39
N THR A 155 -8.84 -10.13 -15.58
CA THR A 155 -8.45 -11.53 -15.80
C THR A 155 -7.41 -11.63 -16.90
N PHE A 156 -6.38 -12.46 -16.70
CA PHE A 156 -5.28 -12.60 -17.66
C PHE A 156 -4.54 -13.95 -17.48
N GLU A 157 -3.88 -14.39 -18.56
CA GLU A 157 -2.94 -15.50 -18.49
C GLU A 157 -1.64 -15.02 -17.81
N MET A 158 -1.21 -15.74 -16.77
CA MET A 158 -0.13 -15.25 -15.92
C MET A 158 0.95 -16.31 -15.70
N LEU A 159 0.59 -17.47 -15.17
CA LEU A 159 1.55 -18.47 -14.71
C LEU A 159 1.81 -19.52 -15.78
N GLN A 160 3.07 -19.95 -15.88
CA GLN A 160 3.40 -21.12 -16.69
C GLN A 160 2.83 -22.40 -16.05
N PRO A 161 2.40 -23.40 -16.85
CA PRO A 161 1.96 -24.69 -16.32
C PRO A 161 2.99 -25.35 -15.40
N ARG A 162 4.28 -25.26 -15.75
CA ARG A 162 5.38 -25.78 -14.94
C ARG A 162 5.45 -25.15 -13.55
N PHE A 163 5.20 -23.84 -13.44
CA PHE A 163 5.13 -23.18 -12.13
C PHE A 163 3.97 -23.72 -11.30
N CYS A 164 2.79 -23.85 -11.91
CA CYS A 164 1.61 -24.41 -11.26
C CYS A 164 1.91 -25.82 -10.71
N GLU A 165 2.53 -26.68 -11.50
CA GLU A 165 2.94 -28.03 -11.08
C GLU A 165 3.93 -28.02 -9.92
N MET A 166 5.00 -27.21 -10.01
CA MET A 166 6.00 -27.09 -8.94
C MET A 166 5.38 -26.58 -7.64
N MET A 167 4.53 -25.55 -7.71
CA MET A 167 3.87 -24.98 -6.54
C MET A 167 2.93 -26.00 -5.89
N LEU A 168 2.14 -26.73 -6.69
CA LEU A 168 1.28 -27.81 -6.19
C LEU A 168 2.08 -28.93 -5.52
N ALA A 169 3.21 -29.33 -6.11
CA ALA A 169 4.08 -30.36 -5.54
C ALA A 169 4.75 -29.90 -4.24
N GLU A 170 5.19 -28.64 -4.18
CA GLU A 170 5.77 -28.04 -2.98
C GLU A 170 4.77 -27.99 -1.82
N VAL A 171 3.54 -27.53 -2.08
CA VAL A 171 2.48 -27.50 -1.07
C VAL A 171 2.16 -28.92 -0.57
N GLN A 172 2.04 -29.89 -1.47
CA GLN A 172 1.80 -31.29 -1.09
C GLN A 172 2.95 -31.87 -0.25
N ASN A 173 4.20 -31.53 -0.59
CA ASN A 173 5.37 -31.94 0.17
C ASN A 173 5.37 -31.33 1.58
N PHE A 174 5.06 -30.04 1.69
CA PHE A 174 4.93 -29.36 2.97
C PHE A 174 3.81 -29.97 3.83
N GLU A 175 2.63 -30.19 3.27
CA GLU A 175 1.53 -30.83 4.00
C GLU A 175 1.87 -32.27 4.43
N LYS A 176 2.60 -33.02 3.60
CA LYS A 176 3.08 -34.36 3.95
C LYS A 176 4.01 -34.29 5.17
N TRP A 177 4.99 -33.39 5.14
CA TRP A 177 5.89 -33.15 6.28
C TRP A 177 5.12 -32.76 7.54
N VAL A 178 4.12 -31.88 7.43
CA VAL A 178 3.24 -31.49 8.56
C VAL A 178 2.53 -32.70 9.16
N ARG A 179 1.98 -33.60 8.34
CA ARG A 179 1.31 -34.82 8.81
C ARG A 179 2.26 -35.80 9.48
N GLU A 180 3.42 -36.04 8.89
CA GLU A 180 4.42 -36.99 9.39
C GLU A 180 5.04 -36.53 10.72
N THR A 181 5.32 -35.23 10.83
CA THR A 181 5.89 -34.62 12.05
C THR A 181 4.83 -34.26 13.09
N LYS A 182 3.54 -34.29 12.73
CA LYS A 182 2.41 -33.78 13.52
C LYS A 182 2.61 -32.32 13.95
N PHE A 183 3.31 -31.54 13.12
CA PHE A 183 3.56 -30.12 13.39
C PHE A 183 2.26 -29.33 13.29
N ARG A 184 2.02 -28.39 14.21
CA ARG A 184 0.83 -27.54 14.15
C ARG A 184 1.13 -26.28 13.33
N ILE A 185 0.44 -26.12 12.20
CA ILE A 185 0.56 -24.95 11.34
C ILE A 185 -0.59 -23.95 11.53
N MET A 186 -0.34 -22.69 11.17
CA MET A 186 -1.39 -21.69 10.99
C MET A 186 -2.16 -21.96 9.69
N ARG A 187 -3.47 -21.70 9.70
CA ARG A 187 -4.32 -21.82 8.51
C ARG A 187 -4.31 -20.53 7.69
N PRO A 188 -4.61 -20.61 6.37
CA PRO A 188 -4.48 -19.47 5.47
C PRO A 188 -5.21 -18.20 5.92
N ASN A 189 -6.43 -18.36 6.43
CA ASN A 189 -7.24 -17.32 7.02
C ASN A 189 -8.28 -17.94 7.96
N THR A 190 -9.16 -17.12 8.53
CA THR A 190 -10.19 -17.56 9.48
C THR A 190 -11.36 -18.31 8.85
N MET A 191 -11.50 -18.27 7.53
CA MET A 191 -12.61 -18.87 6.79
C MET A 191 -12.22 -20.18 6.07
N ASN A 192 -10.93 -20.42 5.84
CA ASN A 192 -10.41 -21.62 5.18
C ASN A 192 -9.78 -22.60 6.18
N LYS A 193 -10.23 -23.85 6.14
CA LYS A 193 -9.70 -24.93 6.99
C LYS A 193 -8.52 -25.63 6.32
N PHE A 194 -8.43 -25.57 4.99
CA PHE A 194 -7.43 -26.28 4.20
C PHE A 194 -6.56 -25.34 3.37
N GLY A 195 -5.34 -25.79 3.11
CA GLY A 195 -4.28 -24.99 2.51
C GLY A 195 -3.26 -24.47 3.53
N VAL A 196 -2.31 -23.68 3.02
CA VAL A 196 -1.06 -23.31 3.72
C VAL A 196 -0.65 -21.86 3.45
N VAL A 197 -0.01 -21.23 4.42
CA VAL A 197 0.61 -19.89 4.26
C VAL A 197 2.02 -20.07 3.71
N LEU A 198 2.32 -19.46 2.58
CA LEU A 198 3.56 -19.69 1.84
C LEU A 198 4.80 -19.08 2.53
N ASP A 199 4.62 -17.94 3.19
CA ASP A 199 5.68 -17.32 3.97
C ASP A 199 6.19 -18.22 5.10
N ASP A 200 5.33 -19.07 5.65
CA ASP A 200 5.65 -19.87 6.84
C ASP A 200 6.76 -20.90 6.59
N PHE A 201 6.88 -21.36 5.35
CA PHE A 201 7.89 -22.32 4.94
C PHE A 201 8.88 -21.72 3.93
N GLY A 202 9.04 -20.39 3.92
CA GLY A 202 10.22 -19.69 3.37
C GLY A 202 10.03 -18.94 2.05
N LEU A 203 8.80 -18.79 1.53
CA LEU A 203 8.57 -18.09 0.25
C LEU A 203 8.43 -16.56 0.40
N GLN A 204 8.59 -16.00 1.60
CA GLN A 204 8.40 -14.58 1.90
C GLN A 204 9.14 -13.64 0.94
N ASN A 205 10.43 -13.88 0.70
CA ASN A 205 11.24 -13.01 -0.15
C ASN A 205 10.82 -13.09 -1.62
N MET A 206 10.43 -14.28 -2.10
CA MET A 206 9.92 -14.46 -3.45
C MET A 206 8.60 -13.71 -3.61
N LEU A 207 7.66 -13.88 -2.67
CA LEU A 207 6.35 -13.22 -2.71
C LEU A 207 6.43 -11.70 -2.56
N LYS A 208 7.38 -11.20 -1.76
CA LYS A 208 7.65 -9.76 -1.69
C LYS A 208 8.02 -9.20 -3.07
N LYS A 209 8.98 -9.81 -3.76
CA LYS A 209 9.36 -9.44 -5.13
C LYS A 209 8.20 -9.63 -6.12
N PHE A 210 7.41 -10.70 -5.96
CA PHE A 210 6.22 -10.94 -6.78
C PHE A 210 5.28 -9.72 -6.70
N MET A 211 4.97 -9.27 -5.49
CA MET A 211 4.09 -8.15 -5.26
C MET A 211 4.70 -6.83 -5.76
N GLU A 212 5.96 -6.55 -5.41
CA GLU A 212 6.64 -5.29 -5.73
C GLU A 212 6.88 -5.09 -7.24
N ASP A 213 7.28 -6.15 -7.94
CA ASP A 213 7.76 -6.08 -9.33
C ASP A 213 6.68 -6.44 -10.36
N PHE A 214 5.60 -7.14 -9.96
CA PHE A 214 4.59 -7.64 -10.91
C PHE A 214 3.16 -7.21 -10.57
N ILE A 215 2.76 -7.18 -9.29
CA ILE A 215 1.39 -6.78 -8.91
C ILE A 215 1.27 -5.26 -8.78
N ARG A 216 2.23 -4.61 -8.12
CA ARG A 216 2.21 -3.16 -7.87
C ARG A 216 2.25 -2.33 -9.16
N PRO A 217 3.00 -2.68 -10.23
CA PRO A 217 2.96 -1.93 -11.48
C PRO A 217 1.56 -1.90 -12.11
N ILE A 218 0.90 -3.07 -12.19
CA ILE A 218 -0.48 -3.18 -12.68
C ILE A 218 -1.43 -2.39 -11.76
N SER A 219 -1.22 -2.50 -10.44
CA SER A 219 -2.08 -1.87 -9.44
C SER A 219 -1.96 -0.35 -9.41
N THR A 220 -0.79 0.19 -9.76
CA THR A 220 -0.56 1.62 -9.93
C THR A 220 -1.46 2.21 -11.02
N VAL A 221 -1.79 1.42 -12.05
CA VAL A 221 -2.64 1.85 -13.17
C VAL A 221 -4.11 1.67 -12.86
N PHE A 222 -4.53 0.47 -12.41
CA PHE A 222 -5.94 0.12 -12.34
C PHE A 222 -6.58 0.26 -10.95
N PHE A 223 -5.80 0.40 -9.88
CA PHE A 223 -6.28 0.44 -8.50
C PHE A 223 -5.84 1.73 -7.77
N THR A 224 -5.82 2.85 -8.48
CA THR A 224 -5.40 4.17 -7.97
C THR A 224 -6.25 4.65 -6.79
N GLU A 225 -7.55 4.35 -6.80
CA GLU A 225 -8.49 4.77 -5.75
C GLU A 225 -8.34 4.00 -4.43
N VAL A 226 -7.61 2.88 -4.43
CA VAL A 226 -7.46 1.97 -3.28
C VAL A 226 -5.99 1.71 -2.90
N GLY A 227 -5.08 2.63 -3.21
CA GLY A 227 -3.68 2.52 -2.78
C GLY A 227 -2.83 1.54 -3.59
N GLY A 228 -3.22 1.23 -4.83
CA GLY A 228 -2.52 0.27 -5.68
C GLY A 228 -1.06 0.64 -6.00
N SER A 229 -0.69 1.93 -5.93
CA SER A 229 0.69 2.39 -6.14
C SER A 229 1.58 2.30 -4.90
N THR A 230 0.99 2.07 -3.73
CA THR A 230 1.67 2.12 -2.43
C THR A 230 1.57 0.78 -1.68
N LEU A 231 1.42 -0.32 -2.43
CA LEU A 231 1.46 -1.66 -1.88
C LEU A 231 2.86 -1.96 -1.30
N ASP A 232 2.87 -2.39 -0.04
CA ASP A 232 4.07 -2.62 0.79
C ASP A 232 4.00 -3.88 1.64
N GLY A 233 2.82 -4.51 1.76
CA GLY A 233 2.62 -5.77 2.47
C GLY A 233 2.01 -6.84 1.58
N HIS A 234 2.34 -8.10 1.85
CA HIS A 234 1.69 -9.25 1.21
C HIS A 234 1.29 -10.30 2.24
N HIS A 235 0.29 -11.10 1.90
CA HIS A 235 -0.04 -12.37 2.55
C HIS A 235 -0.35 -13.38 1.46
N GLY A 236 0.64 -14.23 1.17
CA GLY A 236 0.55 -15.24 0.12
C GLY A 236 0.21 -16.60 0.71
N PHE A 237 -0.83 -17.23 0.18
CA PHE A 237 -1.32 -18.51 0.67
C PHE A 237 -1.97 -19.33 -0.44
N VAL A 238 -2.07 -20.64 -0.21
CA VAL A 238 -2.82 -21.55 -1.06
C VAL A 238 -4.06 -22.02 -0.31
N VAL A 239 -5.17 -22.14 -1.02
CA VAL A 239 -6.45 -22.69 -0.52
C VAL A 239 -6.82 -23.91 -1.34
N GLU A 240 -7.47 -24.88 -0.69
CA GLU A 240 -7.88 -26.13 -1.30
C GLU A 240 -9.38 -26.36 -1.13
N TYR A 241 -10.07 -26.62 -2.23
CA TYR A 241 -11.49 -26.93 -2.25
C TYR A 241 -11.78 -28.30 -2.87
N GLY A 242 -12.84 -28.97 -2.42
CA GLY A 242 -13.27 -30.29 -2.88
C GLY A 242 -13.96 -31.11 -1.79
N THR A 243 -14.33 -32.37 -2.10
CA THR A 243 -15.16 -33.24 -1.24
C THR A 243 -14.58 -33.49 0.17
N ASP A 244 -13.25 -33.59 0.30
CA ASP A 244 -12.55 -33.78 1.58
C ASP A 244 -11.77 -32.53 2.01
N ARG A 245 -12.23 -31.37 1.57
CA ARG A 245 -11.62 -30.05 1.77
C ARG A 245 -12.72 -29.03 2.07
N ASP A 246 -12.43 -27.74 1.93
CA ASP A 246 -13.49 -26.72 1.94
C ASP A 246 -14.36 -26.90 0.68
N ILE A 247 -15.69 -26.87 0.82
CA ILE A 247 -16.58 -27.10 -0.34
C ILE A 247 -16.83 -25.78 -1.08
N ASP A 248 -17.07 -24.72 -0.32
CA ASP A 248 -17.36 -23.36 -0.79
C ASP A 248 -16.71 -22.33 0.13
N LEU A 249 -16.90 -21.05 -0.19
CA LEU A 249 -16.53 -19.95 0.69
C LEU A 249 -17.62 -18.90 0.65
N GLY A 250 -18.21 -18.61 1.81
CA GLY A 250 -19.32 -17.67 1.96
C GLY A 250 -18.98 -16.25 1.50
N PHE A 251 -20.00 -15.39 1.44
CA PHE A 251 -19.86 -14.01 1.03
C PHE A 251 -18.96 -13.20 1.97
N HIS A 252 -17.95 -12.52 1.43
CA HIS A 252 -16.95 -11.78 2.19
C HIS A 252 -16.28 -10.67 1.36
N VAL A 253 -15.35 -9.98 2.00
CA VAL A 253 -14.34 -9.11 1.39
C VAL A 253 -12.97 -9.55 1.90
N ASP A 254 -11.92 -9.24 1.17
CA ASP A 254 -10.56 -9.53 1.60
C ASP A 254 -10.01 -8.44 2.51
N ASP A 255 -9.12 -8.84 3.42
CA ASP A 255 -8.26 -7.90 4.15
C ASP A 255 -7.07 -7.48 3.26
N ALA A 256 -7.38 -6.85 2.13
CA ALA A 256 -6.43 -6.40 1.12
C ALA A 256 -6.90 -5.10 0.46
N GLU A 257 -5.95 -4.36 -0.09
CA GLU A 257 -6.25 -3.29 -1.05
C GLU A 257 -6.48 -3.90 -2.45
N VAL A 258 -5.60 -4.83 -2.84
CA VAL A 258 -5.67 -5.58 -4.10
C VAL A 258 -5.46 -7.06 -3.81
N THR A 259 -6.30 -7.91 -4.40
CA THR A 259 -6.19 -9.37 -4.30
C THR A 259 -5.86 -9.95 -5.66
N LEU A 260 -4.81 -10.76 -5.70
CA LEU A 260 -4.52 -11.68 -6.81
C LEU A 260 -5.01 -13.07 -6.44
N ASN A 261 -5.77 -13.71 -7.32
CA ASN A 261 -6.23 -15.10 -7.18
C ASN A 261 -5.93 -15.87 -8.48
N VAL A 262 -5.09 -16.90 -8.41
CA VAL A 262 -4.65 -17.68 -9.57
C VAL A 262 -4.98 -19.14 -9.36
N CYS A 263 -5.66 -19.76 -10.33
CA CYS A 263 -5.92 -21.19 -10.27
C CYS A 263 -4.62 -21.96 -10.59
N LEU A 264 -4.15 -22.78 -9.64
CA LEU A 264 -2.98 -23.64 -9.84
C LEU A 264 -3.33 -24.93 -10.60
N GLY A 265 -4.62 -25.20 -10.82
CA GLY A 265 -5.10 -26.34 -11.60
C GLY A 265 -5.68 -27.46 -10.72
N LYS A 266 -5.49 -28.70 -11.19
CA LYS A 266 -6.24 -29.95 -10.87
C LYS A 266 -7.55 -30.09 -11.66
N GLN A 267 -8.09 -31.31 -11.69
CA GLN A 267 -9.39 -31.59 -12.31
C GLN A 267 -10.49 -31.29 -11.29
N PHE A 268 -11.42 -30.40 -11.65
CA PHE A 268 -12.58 -30.05 -10.83
C PHE A 268 -13.76 -29.55 -11.66
N THR A 269 -14.96 -29.52 -11.05
CA THR A 269 -16.14 -28.82 -11.58
C THR A 269 -16.79 -27.97 -10.48
N GLY A 270 -17.48 -26.92 -10.87
CA GLY A 270 -17.99 -25.90 -9.95
C GLY A 270 -16.85 -25.03 -9.40
N GLY A 271 -17.09 -24.42 -8.24
CA GLY A 271 -16.10 -23.54 -7.63
C GLY A 271 -15.93 -22.22 -8.38
N GLU A 272 -16.97 -21.69 -8.99
CA GLU A 272 -16.93 -20.36 -9.58
C GLU A 272 -16.74 -19.30 -8.50
N LEU A 273 -15.96 -18.27 -8.79
CA LEU A 273 -15.86 -17.08 -7.95
C LEU A 273 -17.01 -16.14 -8.32
N PHE A 274 -17.81 -15.71 -7.35
CA PHE A 274 -18.92 -14.80 -7.60
C PHE A 274 -18.65 -13.44 -6.96
N PHE A 275 -18.93 -12.36 -7.69
CA PHE A 275 -18.70 -10.97 -7.33
C PHE A 275 -20.00 -10.18 -7.28
N ARG A 276 -20.12 -9.25 -6.32
CA ARG A 276 -21.34 -8.49 -6.02
C ARG A 276 -21.03 -7.01 -5.78
N GLY A 277 -20.11 -6.45 -6.56
CA GLY A 277 -19.73 -5.05 -6.52
C GLY A 277 -18.85 -4.64 -5.32
N VAL A 278 -18.23 -3.47 -5.44
CA VAL A 278 -17.32 -2.89 -4.43
C VAL A 278 -18.08 -2.01 -3.45
N ARG A 279 -17.75 -2.09 -2.16
CA ARG A 279 -18.37 -1.30 -1.09
C ARG A 279 -17.38 -0.85 -0.02
N CYS A 280 -17.61 0.35 0.53
CA CYS A 280 -16.92 0.80 1.73
C CYS A 280 -17.43 0.06 2.98
N GLU A 281 -16.73 0.23 4.10
CA GLU A 281 -17.09 -0.41 5.38
C GLU A 281 -18.54 -0.13 5.81
N LYS A 282 -19.03 1.10 5.57
CA LYS A 282 -20.41 1.48 5.91
C LYS A 282 -21.46 0.77 5.07
N HIS A 283 -21.12 0.41 3.82
CA HIS A 283 -22.06 -0.11 2.83
C HIS A 283 -21.80 -1.58 2.47
N VAL A 284 -20.92 -2.28 3.18
CA VAL A 284 -20.54 -3.66 2.86
C VAL A 284 -21.75 -4.61 2.81
N ASN A 285 -22.75 -4.36 3.66
CA ASN A 285 -23.98 -5.15 3.77
C ASN A 285 -25.17 -4.59 2.96
N SER A 286 -24.95 -3.57 2.13
CA SER A 286 -26.01 -3.05 1.25
C SER A 286 -26.42 -4.08 0.19
N ASP A 287 -27.59 -3.91 -0.41
CA ASP A 287 -28.05 -4.84 -1.45
C ASP A 287 -27.10 -4.87 -2.67
N THR A 288 -27.18 -5.98 -3.40
CA THR A 288 -26.48 -6.14 -4.69
C THR A 288 -27.41 -5.73 -5.82
N GLN A 289 -26.90 -4.91 -6.73
CA GLN A 289 -27.62 -4.51 -7.92
C GLN A 289 -27.38 -5.50 -9.08
N PRO A 290 -28.32 -5.65 -10.03
CA PRO A 290 -28.17 -6.61 -11.13
C PRO A 290 -26.91 -6.42 -11.98
N ASP A 291 -26.46 -5.17 -12.16
CA ASP A 291 -25.25 -4.80 -12.90
C ASP A 291 -23.94 -5.11 -12.14
N GLU A 292 -24.03 -5.50 -10.87
CA GLU A 292 -22.89 -5.85 -10.02
C GLU A 292 -22.66 -7.37 -9.94
N ILE A 293 -23.54 -8.17 -10.55
CA ILE A 293 -23.48 -9.65 -10.51
C ILE A 293 -22.54 -10.14 -11.59
N PHE A 294 -21.40 -10.68 -11.18
CA PHE A 294 -20.45 -11.32 -12.07
C PHE A 294 -19.95 -12.64 -11.47
N ASP A 295 -19.92 -13.70 -12.29
CA ASP A 295 -19.45 -15.02 -11.88
C ASP A 295 -18.31 -15.45 -12.82
N TYR A 296 -17.21 -15.92 -12.24
CA TYR A 296 -15.99 -16.29 -12.95
C TYR A 296 -15.69 -17.78 -12.79
N VAL A 297 -15.46 -18.44 -13.92
CA VAL A 297 -15.02 -19.83 -14.01
C VAL A 297 -13.50 -19.88 -14.06
N HIS A 298 -12.89 -20.63 -13.14
CA HIS A 298 -11.43 -20.74 -13.08
C HIS A 298 -10.84 -21.49 -14.27
N VAL A 299 -9.66 -21.02 -14.68
CA VAL A 299 -8.80 -21.66 -15.69
C VAL A 299 -7.40 -21.73 -15.11
N ALA A 300 -6.76 -22.91 -15.19
CA ALA A 300 -5.41 -23.12 -14.66
C ALA A 300 -4.42 -22.10 -15.27
N GLY A 301 -3.55 -21.53 -14.43
CA GLY A 301 -2.56 -20.53 -14.81
C GLY A 301 -3.12 -19.11 -15.07
N ARG A 302 -4.45 -18.94 -15.13
CA ARG A 302 -5.07 -17.62 -15.25
C ARG A 302 -5.31 -16.97 -13.90
N ALA A 303 -4.96 -15.69 -13.85
CA ALA A 303 -5.14 -14.83 -12.71
C ALA A 303 -6.45 -14.05 -12.79
N ILE A 304 -7.01 -13.76 -11.62
CA ILE A 304 -8.01 -12.73 -11.37
C ILE A 304 -7.33 -11.71 -10.44
N LEU A 305 -7.45 -10.43 -10.78
CA LEU A 305 -6.98 -9.31 -9.98
C LEU A 305 -8.15 -8.38 -9.70
N HIS A 306 -8.45 -8.13 -8.43
CA HIS A 306 -9.57 -7.28 -8.03
C HIS A 306 -9.27 -6.49 -6.76
N CYS A 307 -10.08 -5.46 -6.49
CA CYS A 307 -10.03 -4.74 -5.23
C CYS A 307 -10.40 -5.69 -4.07
N GLY A 308 -9.67 -5.66 -2.95
CA GLY A 308 -10.00 -6.49 -1.79
C GLY A 308 -11.37 -6.18 -1.18
N ARG A 309 -11.89 -4.95 -1.39
CA ARG A 309 -13.25 -4.54 -1.00
C ARG A 309 -14.34 -4.94 -2.00
N HIS A 310 -13.98 -5.64 -3.07
CA HIS A 310 -14.97 -6.24 -3.96
C HIS A 310 -15.62 -7.39 -3.20
N ARG A 311 -16.93 -7.30 -2.96
CA ARG A 311 -17.66 -8.32 -2.24
C ARG A 311 -17.80 -9.56 -3.10
N HIS A 312 -17.39 -10.72 -2.59
CA HIS A 312 -17.33 -11.93 -3.37
C HIS A 312 -17.39 -13.20 -2.51
N GLY A 313 -17.40 -14.36 -3.15
CA GLY A 313 -17.30 -15.67 -2.50
C GLY A 313 -17.03 -16.76 -3.53
N ALA A 314 -16.87 -18.00 -3.07
CA ALA A 314 -16.69 -19.15 -3.94
C ALA A 314 -17.92 -20.06 -3.88
N ARG A 315 -18.44 -20.46 -5.04
CA ARG A 315 -19.46 -21.50 -5.15
C ARG A 315 -18.89 -22.87 -4.76
N ALA A 316 -19.77 -23.83 -4.56
CA ALA A 316 -19.40 -25.20 -4.21
C ALA A 316 -18.58 -25.85 -5.33
N THR A 317 -17.45 -26.47 -4.96
CA THR A 317 -16.72 -27.40 -5.82
C THR A 317 -17.44 -28.75 -5.77
N THR A 318 -18.09 -29.15 -6.87
CA THR A 318 -18.97 -30.33 -6.91
C THR A 318 -18.24 -31.61 -7.30
N TYR A 319 -17.05 -31.51 -7.90
CA TYR A 319 -16.21 -32.65 -8.23
C TYR A 319 -14.74 -32.26 -8.18
N GLY A 320 -13.88 -33.21 -7.82
CA GLY A 320 -12.44 -33.06 -7.89
C GLY A 320 -11.87 -32.13 -6.83
N GLN A 321 -10.73 -31.51 -7.14
CA GLN A 321 -10.05 -30.58 -6.23
C GLN A 321 -9.71 -29.30 -6.97
N ARG A 322 -10.04 -28.15 -6.38
CA ARG A 322 -9.67 -26.83 -6.90
C ARG A 322 -8.64 -26.22 -5.96
N ILE A 323 -7.47 -25.89 -6.48
CA ILE A 323 -6.37 -25.32 -5.69
C ILE A 323 -5.98 -23.98 -6.29
N ASN A 324 -6.00 -22.94 -5.46
CA ASN A 324 -5.72 -21.58 -5.89
C ASN A 324 -4.62 -20.96 -5.04
N LEU A 325 -3.75 -20.20 -5.70
CA LEU A 325 -2.80 -19.28 -5.09
C LEU A 325 -3.48 -17.93 -4.90
N LEU A 326 -3.46 -17.40 -3.68
CA LEU A 326 -3.90 -16.06 -3.37
C LEU A 326 -2.73 -15.23 -2.85
N ILE A 327 -2.69 -13.96 -3.26
CA ILE A 327 -1.81 -12.95 -2.69
C ILE A 327 -2.66 -11.74 -2.35
N TRP A 328 -2.85 -11.52 -1.06
CA TRP A 328 -3.46 -10.31 -0.53
C TRP A 328 -2.39 -9.23 -0.42
N CYS A 329 -2.50 -8.18 -1.23
CA CYS A 329 -1.59 -7.06 -1.22
C CYS A 329 -2.17 -5.91 -0.39
N ARG A 330 -1.34 -5.40 0.52
CA ARG A 330 -1.73 -4.34 1.45
C ARG A 330 -0.92 -3.08 1.24
N SER A 331 -1.53 -1.93 1.53
CA SER A 331 -0.87 -0.64 1.62
C SER A 331 -1.03 -0.07 3.01
N SER A 332 0.05 -0.04 3.77
CA SER A 332 0.08 0.56 5.11
C SER A 332 -0.32 2.04 5.08
N VAL A 333 0.10 2.72 4.01
CA VAL A 333 -0.15 4.14 3.76
C VAL A 333 -1.63 4.41 3.49
N PHE A 334 -2.23 3.67 2.56
CA PHE A 334 -3.63 3.85 2.24
C PHE A 334 -4.51 3.58 3.47
N ARG A 335 -4.19 2.54 4.24
CA ARG A 335 -4.88 2.21 5.49
C ARG A 335 -4.79 3.32 6.53
N GLU A 336 -3.63 3.94 6.68
CA GLU A 336 -3.47 5.07 7.59
C GLU A 336 -4.24 6.30 7.09
N THR A 337 -4.11 6.63 5.80
CA THR A 337 -4.76 7.80 5.20
C THR A 337 -6.28 7.70 5.22
N ARG A 338 -6.85 6.49 5.11
CA ARG A 338 -8.29 6.23 5.25
C ARG A 338 -8.85 6.60 6.63
N LYS A 339 -8.08 6.52 7.72
CA LYS A 339 -8.56 6.88 9.07
C LYS A 339 -8.97 8.35 9.19
N TYR A 340 -8.42 9.21 8.33
CA TYR A 340 -8.67 10.66 8.33
C TYR A 340 -9.52 11.12 7.13
N GLN A 341 -9.96 10.21 6.26
CA GLN A 341 -10.88 10.55 5.18
C GLN A 341 -12.28 10.75 5.76
N THR A 342 -12.78 11.98 5.69
CA THR A 342 -14.14 12.35 6.11
C THR A 342 -15.16 12.21 4.99
N ASP A 343 -14.69 12.18 3.75
CA ASP A 343 -15.53 12.22 2.56
C ASP A 343 -15.95 10.81 2.10
N PHE A 344 -17.03 10.78 1.32
CA PHE A 344 -17.54 9.55 0.70
C PHE A 344 -16.50 8.97 -0.28
N PRO A 345 -16.11 7.69 -0.16
CA PRO A 345 -15.20 7.07 -1.13
C PRO A 345 -15.84 7.01 -2.52
N SER A 346 -15.15 7.53 -3.53
CA SER A 346 -15.58 7.53 -4.93
C SER A 346 -15.77 6.13 -5.51
N TRP A 347 -14.97 5.19 -5.03
CA TRP A 347 -14.98 3.79 -5.45
C TRP A 347 -16.15 2.96 -4.90
N CYS A 348 -16.90 3.48 -3.90
CA CYS A 348 -18.08 2.78 -3.37
C CYS A 348 -19.33 3.15 -4.17
N ALA A 349 -19.92 2.19 -4.88
CA ALA A 349 -21.09 2.43 -5.71
C ALA A 349 -22.29 3.01 -4.92
N GLU A 350 -22.52 2.54 -3.69
CA GLU A 350 -23.60 3.07 -2.84
C GLU A 350 -23.34 4.53 -2.41
N CYS A 351 -22.12 4.86 -1.99
CA CYS A 351 -21.74 6.25 -1.69
C CYS A 351 -21.96 7.18 -2.89
N LYS A 352 -21.64 6.70 -4.10
CA LYS A 352 -21.86 7.45 -5.33
C LYS A 352 -23.36 7.67 -5.58
N ARG A 353 -24.19 6.64 -5.40
CA ARG A 353 -25.65 6.73 -5.53
C ARG A 353 -26.25 7.72 -4.53
N GLU A 354 -25.93 7.60 -3.24
CA GLU A 354 -26.41 8.53 -2.22
C GLU A 354 -26.01 9.98 -2.50
N LYS A 355 -24.82 10.20 -3.07
CA LYS A 355 -24.35 11.53 -3.48
C LYS A 355 -25.17 12.05 -4.67
N GLU A 356 -25.39 11.22 -5.69
CA GLU A 356 -26.20 11.57 -6.86
C GLU A 356 -27.67 11.83 -6.50
N GLU A 357 -28.23 11.07 -5.56
CA GLU A 357 -29.59 11.27 -5.07
C GLU A 357 -29.70 12.58 -4.29
N ARG A 358 -28.75 12.88 -3.40
CA ARG A 358 -28.70 14.17 -2.70
C ARG A 358 -28.60 15.35 -3.66
N ILE A 359 -27.84 15.21 -4.75
CA ILE A 359 -27.76 16.23 -5.81
C ILE A 359 -29.11 16.37 -6.53
N ARG A 360 -29.77 15.26 -6.89
CA ARG A 360 -31.09 15.26 -7.53
C ARG A 360 -32.18 15.89 -6.65
N GLN A 361 -32.21 15.57 -5.36
CA GLN A 361 -33.15 16.14 -4.40
C GLN A 361 -32.94 17.66 -4.26
N LYS A 362 -31.68 18.11 -4.11
CA LYS A 362 -31.35 19.55 -4.09
C LYS A 362 -31.78 20.28 -5.37
N ALA A 363 -31.54 19.67 -6.52
CA ALA A 363 -31.96 20.22 -7.81
C ALA A 363 -33.50 20.30 -7.92
N SER A 364 -34.22 19.30 -7.42
CA SER A 364 -35.69 19.31 -7.37
C SER A 364 -36.21 20.42 -6.45
N ILE A 365 -35.61 20.62 -5.28
CA ILE A 365 -35.97 21.71 -4.35
C ILE A 365 -35.75 23.06 -5.03
N LEU A 366 -34.58 23.29 -5.64
CA LEU A 366 -34.28 24.55 -6.35
C LEU A 366 -35.30 24.85 -7.47
N LYS A 367 -35.73 23.82 -8.21
CA LYS A 367 -36.80 23.95 -9.21
C LYS A 367 -38.15 24.29 -8.59
N SER A 368 -38.50 23.70 -7.45
CA SER A 368 -39.78 23.95 -6.76
C SER A 368 -39.85 25.33 -6.11
N VAL A 369 -38.70 25.92 -5.74
CA VAL A 369 -38.61 27.27 -5.15
C VAL A 369 -38.64 28.38 -6.23
N GLY A 370 -38.76 28.02 -7.51
CA GLY A 370 -38.93 28.99 -8.60
C GLY A 370 -37.71 29.88 -8.82
N VAL A 371 -36.50 29.41 -8.49
CA VAL A 371 -35.27 30.15 -8.78
C VAL A 371 -35.05 30.13 -10.29
N ALA A 372 -35.34 31.26 -10.95
CA ALA A 372 -35.09 31.42 -12.38
C ALA A 372 -33.62 31.06 -12.71
N PRO A 373 -33.33 30.37 -13.84
CA PRO A 373 -31.97 29.99 -14.23
C PRO A 373 -30.97 31.16 -14.22
N GLU A 374 -31.47 32.37 -14.50
CA GLU A 374 -30.75 33.64 -14.50
C GLU A 374 -30.16 33.98 -13.11
N ASN A 375 -30.88 33.66 -12.03
CA ASN A 375 -30.41 33.88 -10.66
C ASN A 375 -29.34 32.85 -10.24
N CYS A 376 -29.41 31.61 -10.76
CA CYS A 376 -28.36 30.62 -10.52
C CYS A 376 -27.07 30.96 -11.26
N ILE A 377 -27.16 31.51 -12.48
CA ILE A 377 -26.00 32.00 -13.23
C ILE A 377 -25.37 33.20 -12.51
N ALA A 378 -26.18 34.14 -12.01
CA ALA A 378 -25.68 35.26 -11.22
C ALA A 378 -24.98 34.82 -9.93
N ILE A 379 -25.57 33.89 -9.16
CA ILE A 379 -24.95 33.33 -7.95
C ILE A 379 -23.67 32.56 -8.28
N PHE A 380 -23.66 31.78 -9.36
CA PHE A 380 -22.47 31.07 -9.81
C PHE A 380 -21.37 32.02 -10.26
N LEU A 381 -21.71 33.09 -11.00
CA LEU A 381 -20.76 34.12 -11.42
C LEU A 381 -20.22 34.91 -10.23
N ILE A 382 -21.04 35.21 -9.21
CA ILE A 382 -20.59 35.86 -7.98
C ILE A 382 -19.63 34.93 -7.22
N HIS A 383 -19.97 33.66 -7.04
CA HIS A 383 -19.08 32.70 -6.39
C HIS A 383 -17.81 32.44 -7.19
N PHE A 384 -17.89 32.39 -8.52
CA PHE A 384 -16.76 32.19 -9.40
C PHE A 384 -15.84 33.43 -9.42
N GLN A 385 -16.40 34.65 -9.44
CA GLN A 385 -15.64 35.89 -9.29
C GLN A 385 -14.99 36.00 -7.91
N GLU A 386 -15.69 35.60 -6.84
CA GLU A 386 -15.13 35.56 -5.50
C GLU A 386 -14.03 34.50 -5.38
N LEU A 387 -14.17 33.34 -6.04
CA LEU A 387 -13.14 32.31 -6.11
C LEU A 387 -11.90 32.83 -6.88
N LEU A 388 -12.11 33.47 -8.03
CA LEU A 388 -11.03 34.12 -8.80
C LEU A 388 -10.37 35.26 -8.03
N ARG A 389 -11.13 36.05 -7.25
CA ARG A 389 -10.60 37.08 -6.35
C ARG A 389 -9.72 36.45 -5.28
N ARG A 390 -10.15 35.36 -4.65
CA ARG A 390 -9.37 34.62 -3.65
C ARG A 390 -8.12 33.96 -4.24
N VAL A 391 -8.19 33.40 -5.44
CA VAL A 391 -7.04 32.84 -6.15
C VAL A 391 -6.06 33.95 -6.56
N GLY A 392 -6.56 35.09 -7.04
CA GLY A 392 -5.76 36.27 -7.38
C GLY A 392 -5.11 36.94 -6.16
N GLU A 393 -5.80 36.96 -5.01
CA GLU A 393 -5.26 37.37 -3.72
C GLU A 393 -4.18 36.40 -3.21
N CYS A 394 -4.35 35.10 -3.46
CA CYS A 394 -3.34 34.08 -3.18
C CYS A 394 -2.10 34.25 -4.06
N GLU A 395 -2.24 34.55 -5.35
CA GLU A 395 -1.12 34.85 -6.25
C GLU A 395 -0.41 36.17 -5.92
N THR A 396 -1.14 37.21 -5.49
CA THR A 396 -0.53 38.47 -5.03
C THR A 396 0.15 38.34 -3.66
N LEU A 397 -0.37 37.49 -2.77
CA LEU A 397 0.32 37.11 -1.52
C LEU A 397 1.57 36.26 -1.81
N ARG A 398 1.52 35.36 -2.80
CA ARG A 398 2.67 34.57 -3.25
C ARG A 398 3.77 35.46 -3.87
N ARG A 399 3.39 36.42 -4.72
CA ARG A 399 4.33 37.45 -5.24
C ARG A 399 4.86 38.38 -4.16
N LYS A 400 4.07 38.74 -3.13
CA LYS A 400 4.58 39.50 -1.97
C LYS A 400 5.57 38.68 -1.14
N SER A 401 5.34 37.37 -0.96
CA SER A 401 6.31 36.51 -0.28
C SER A 401 7.61 36.29 -1.07
N GLU A 402 7.55 36.27 -2.41
CA GLU A 402 8.75 36.21 -3.27
C GLU A 402 9.50 37.55 -3.34
N PHE A 403 8.79 38.68 -3.21
CA PHE A 403 9.39 40.02 -3.13
C PHE A 403 10.05 40.27 -1.75
N ASP A 404 9.48 39.77 -0.65
CA ASP A 404 10.09 39.87 0.69
C ASP A 404 11.31 38.93 0.85
N MET A 405 11.36 37.80 0.13
CA MET A 405 12.54 36.91 0.14
C MET A 405 13.72 37.46 -0.68
N SER A 406 13.47 38.32 -1.67
CA SER A 406 14.52 38.92 -2.50
C SER A 406 15.08 40.23 -1.94
N PHE A 407 14.46 40.82 -0.91
CA PHE A 407 14.95 42.03 -0.25
C PHE A 407 15.95 41.76 0.90
N ASN A 408 16.07 40.52 1.39
CA ASN A 408 16.97 40.16 2.51
C ASN A 408 18.34 39.56 2.09
N MET A 409 18.68 39.55 0.80
CA MET A 409 19.99 39.06 0.31
C MET A 409 20.80 40.10 -0.50
N GLY A 410 20.75 41.38 -0.11
CA GLY A 410 21.36 42.45 -0.92
C GLY A 410 21.88 43.69 -0.18
N ILE A 411 22.42 43.58 1.04
CA ILE A 411 23.19 44.68 1.65
C ILE A 411 24.57 44.18 2.09
N ALA A 412 25.50 44.09 1.15
CA ALA A 412 26.94 44.16 1.42
C ALA A 412 27.74 44.47 0.14
N ARG A 413 27.89 45.76 -0.19
CA ARG A 413 29.18 46.44 -0.48
C ARG A 413 28.97 47.72 -1.31
N LYS A 414 29.45 48.82 -0.73
CA LYS A 414 29.62 50.16 -1.31
C LYS A 414 30.59 50.14 -2.49
N SER A 415 30.35 51.01 -3.49
CA SER A 415 31.22 52.18 -3.80
C SER A 415 31.40 52.52 -5.29
N ARG A 416 30.93 53.73 -5.66
CA ARG A 416 31.46 54.71 -6.65
C ARG A 416 31.18 54.58 -8.17
N LYS A 417 30.23 55.43 -8.60
CA LYS A 417 30.27 56.53 -9.61
C LYS A 417 31.14 56.44 -10.88
N GLY A 418 30.51 56.78 -12.02
CA GLY A 418 31.08 57.49 -13.19
C GLY A 418 30.68 56.86 -14.55
N ILE A 419 29.67 57.37 -15.27
CA ILE A 419 29.69 58.45 -16.30
C ILE A 419 30.14 58.00 -17.73
N LEU A 420 29.18 58.14 -18.66
CA LEU A 420 29.22 58.44 -20.12
C LEU A 420 29.82 57.51 -21.22
N ASN A 421 28.97 57.32 -22.24
CA ASN A 421 29.14 57.39 -23.71
C ASN A 421 29.78 56.27 -24.57
N LYS A 422 29.05 56.00 -25.66
CA LYS A 422 29.23 55.19 -26.90
C LYS A 422 30.49 55.59 -27.74
N PRO A 423 30.72 55.07 -28.98
CA PRO A 423 30.78 53.69 -29.52
C PRO A 423 32.01 53.44 -30.47
N ALA A 424 32.08 52.21 -31.05
CA ALA A 424 32.54 51.84 -32.41
C ALA A 424 34.02 51.41 -32.72
N ARG A 425 34.07 50.21 -33.35
CA ARG A 425 34.83 49.74 -34.54
C ARG A 425 36.33 49.31 -34.47
N ASN A 426 36.53 48.16 -35.13
CA ASN A 426 37.71 47.65 -35.87
C ASN A 426 38.90 47.17 -35.01
N THR A 427 39.63 46.08 -35.28
CA THR A 427 39.98 45.36 -36.52
C THR A 427 40.57 43.97 -36.18
N ALA A 428 40.63 43.11 -37.21
CA ALA A 428 41.19 41.77 -37.33
C ALA A 428 42.56 41.49 -36.66
N THR A 429 42.80 40.22 -36.29
CA THR A 429 43.80 39.34 -36.95
C THR A 429 43.72 37.89 -36.46
N GLU A 430 44.15 37.00 -37.34
CA GLU A 430 44.11 35.53 -37.34
C GLU A 430 44.97 34.88 -36.24
N ASN A 431 44.59 33.68 -35.81
CA ASN A 431 45.42 32.50 -36.08
C ASN A 431 44.66 31.19 -35.80
N ALA A 432 44.61 30.36 -36.83
CA ALA A 432 44.19 28.97 -36.79
C ALA A 432 45.23 28.09 -36.08
N LYS A 433 44.76 27.02 -35.43
CA LYS A 433 45.41 25.68 -35.40
C LYS A 433 44.44 24.63 -34.84
N THR A 434 43.78 23.95 -35.78
CA THR A 434 43.61 22.49 -35.90
C THR A 434 43.71 21.59 -34.64
N CYS A 435 42.59 20.88 -34.38
CA CYS A 435 42.36 19.46 -34.03
C CYS A 435 43.56 18.46 -34.02
N PRO A 436 43.47 17.20 -33.46
CA PRO A 436 42.26 16.43 -33.14
C PRO A 436 42.27 15.48 -31.91
N ILE A 437 41.06 14.99 -31.62
CA ILE A 437 40.59 13.67 -31.12
C ILE A 437 41.63 12.54 -31.01
N GLN A 438 41.64 11.79 -29.89
CA GLN A 438 41.61 10.30 -29.92
C GLN A 438 41.18 9.62 -28.61
N HIS A 439 40.32 8.62 -28.81
CA HIS A 439 39.89 7.55 -27.91
C HIS A 439 41.04 6.68 -27.39
N ALA A 440 40.90 6.13 -26.18
CA ALA A 440 41.38 4.77 -25.87
C ALA A 440 40.63 4.15 -24.67
N LYS A 441 40.18 2.91 -24.87
CA LYS A 441 39.74 1.92 -23.87
C LYS A 441 40.98 1.17 -23.34
N GLU A 442 40.95 0.69 -22.09
CA GLU A 442 41.55 -0.57 -21.57
C GLU A 442 41.26 -0.62 -20.04
N GLN A 443 40.41 -1.51 -19.51
CA GLN A 443 40.57 -2.93 -19.11
C GLN A 443 41.55 -3.25 -17.95
N CYS A 444 40.93 -3.79 -16.87
CA CYS A 444 41.37 -4.84 -15.93
C CYS A 444 42.42 -4.53 -14.83
N ASN A 445 42.01 -4.60 -13.54
CA ASN A 445 42.42 -5.72 -12.68
C ASN A 445 41.69 -5.78 -11.31
N GLN A 446 41.58 -7.04 -10.88
CA GLN A 446 40.97 -7.59 -9.67
C GLN A 446 41.64 -7.10 -8.37
N LEU A 447 40.85 -6.96 -7.30
CA LEU A 447 41.29 -7.10 -5.91
C LEU A 447 40.07 -7.41 -5.03
N THR A 448 40.01 -8.63 -4.51
CA THR A 448 39.11 -9.09 -3.43
C THR A 448 39.56 -8.53 -2.07
N PRO A 449 38.63 -8.25 -1.13
CA PRO A 449 38.92 -8.31 0.30
C PRO A 449 38.08 -9.40 1.02
N PRO A 450 38.50 -9.78 2.24
CA PRO A 450 38.31 -11.13 2.76
C PRO A 450 36.99 -11.35 3.51
N THR A 451 36.66 -12.64 3.59
CA THR A 451 35.63 -13.27 4.42
C THR A 451 35.78 -12.89 5.89
N THR A 452 34.80 -12.18 6.43
CA THR A 452 34.54 -12.10 7.88
C THR A 452 33.06 -12.43 8.14
N GLY A 453 32.84 -13.29 9.12
CA GLY A 453 31.57 -13.94 9.39
C GLY A 453 30.44 -12.97 9.67
N ILE A 454 29.34 -13.14 8.95
CA ILE A 454 28.07 -12.44 9.19
C ILE A 454 27.34 -13.23 10.28
N THR A 455 27.37 -12.71 11.50
CA THR A 455 26.33 -13.00 12.49
C THR A 455 25.03 -12.40 11.97
N HIS A 456 24.05 -13.27 11.70
CA HIS A 456 22.70 -12.87 11.30
C HIS A 456 22.02 -12.11 12.44
N ASN A 457 22.14 -10.78 12.44
CA ASN A 457 21.20 -9.93 13.15
C ASN A 457 19.92 -9.86 12.33
N VAL A 458 18.85 -10.45 12.85
CA VAL A 458 17.49 -10.26 12.37
C VAL A 458 17.17 -8.78 12.60
N ILE A 459 17.31 -7.99 11.53
CA ILE A 459 16.97 -6.56 11.50
C ILE A 459 15.51 -6.43 11.94
N ASP A 460 15.26 -5.53 12.90
CA ASP A 460 13.96 -5.18 13.47
C ASP A 460 13.05 -4.52 12.43
N SER A 461 12.58 -5.34 11.49
CA SER A 461 11.72 -4.94 10.37
C SER A 461 10.38 -4.35 10.83
N ALA A 462 9.99 -4.52 12.09
CA ALA A 462 8.77 -3.94 12.63
C ALA A 462 8.93 -2.44 12.95
N GLY A 463 10.10 -2.04 13.45
CA GLY A 463 10.42 -0.64 13.77
C GLY A 463 10.65 0.23 12.53
N ASP A 464 11.38 -0.28 11.54
CA ASP A 464 11.64 0.43 10.28
C ASP A 464 10.35 0.68 9.48
N ASN A 465 9.41 -0.27 9.51
CA ASN A 465 8.08 -0.11 8.90
C ASN A 465 7.25 0.97 9.60
N ALA A 466 7.39 1.14 10.92
CA ALA A 466 6.68 2.17 11.67
C ALA A 466 7.21 3.58 11.33
N LEU A 467 8.53 3.76 11.26
CA LEU A 467 9.11 5.04 10.86
C LEU A 467 8.77 5.41 9.40
N ALA A 468 8.82 4.44 8.48
CA ALA A 468 8.41 4.66 7.09
C ALA A 468 6.93 5.06 6.98
N ALA A 469 6.04 4.42 7.74
CA ALA A 469 4.62 4.77 7.79
C ALA A 469 4.40 6.18 8.37
N ILE A 470 5.14 6.56 9.42
CA ILE A 470 5.08 7.89 10.04
C ILE A 470 5.55 8.98 9.05
N LEU A 471 6.73 8.82 8.43
CA LEU A 471 7.29 9.82 7.52
C LEU A 471 6.43 10.02 6.27
N LYS A 472 5.84 8.94 5.75
CA LYS A 472 4.95 9.02 4.58
C LYS A 472 3.60 9.64 4.91
N ARG A 473 3.05 9.38 6.11
CA ARG A 473 1.86 10.07 6.62
C ARG A 473 2.08 11.59 6.68
N MET A 474 3.29 12.00 7.02
CA MET A 474 3.66 13.41 7.09
C MET A 474 3.66 14.02 5.67
N GLU A 475 4.36 13.41 4.71
CA GLU A 475 4.43 13.88 3.32
C GLU A 475 3.03 14.02 2.66
N GLU A 476 2.08 13.14 2.96
CA GLU A 476 0.72 13.23 2.40
C GLU A 476 -0.14 14.32 3.03
N MET A 477 0.05 14.66 4.31
CA MET A 477 -0.59 15.84 4.92
C MET A 477 -0.15 17.13 4.22
N GLU A 478 1.08 17.17 3.72
CA GLU A 478 1.57 18.27 2.89
C GLU A 478 0.85 18.36 1.56
N ASN A 479 0.71 17.24 0.85
CA ASN A 479 0.06 17.20 -0.46
C ASN A 479 -1.43 17.54 -0.36
N LYS A 480 -2.11 17.15 0.73
CA LYS A 480 -3.49 17.58 1.02
C LYS A 480 -3.58 19.06 1.37
N ASN A 481 -2.62 19.60 2.13
CA ASN A 481 -2.57 21.04 2.45
C ASN A 481 -2.13 21.92 1.26
N LYS A 482 -1.49 21.35 0.23
CA LYS A 482 -1.22 22.04 -1.05
C LYS A 482 -2.38 21.97 -2.05
N ALA A 483 -3.28 21.00 -1.88
CA ALA A 483 -4.45 20.80 -2.73
C ALA A 483 -5.70 21.55 -2.22
N LEU A 484 -5.72 21.92 -0.93
CA LEU A 484 -6.61 22.92 -0.32
C LEU A 484 -6.04 24.32 -0.52
#